data_AF-A0A328SFK5-F1
#
_entry.id   AF-A0A328SFK5-F1
#
_cell.length_a   1.000
_cell.length_b   1.000
_cell.length_c   1.000
_cell.angle_alpha   90.00
_cell.angle_beta   90.00
_cell.angle_gamma   90.00
#
_symmetry.space_group_name_H-M   'P 1'
#
loop_
_entity.id
_entity.type
_entity.pdbx_description
1 polymer ?
#
loop_
_entity_poly.entity_id
_entity_poly.type
_entity_poly.pdbx_seq_one_letter_code
_entity_poly.pdbx_strand_id
1 'polypeptide(L)'
;MKDWFENFSRQYFENDYYYYYNFDHNRQLRPYKDIMAVDIKGNVLSGRIRHEEHEFNHVEIRFRVFGDDEKETLRRIVDDNPINTFKVINKTLPEELMDCGIRVLPESLDDLDVECSYDNAKDNLIDTLSLLKEFNRRLERNNFLIFKMRGLNLTRTIDYPVKDIGDILDLKFKGGGCDGGLTDLYDVNIALLGNVEYPTKGFEFIYRDLFELLIDEISSFDRKYNPHAAYVDYDKDSRTKLRSKKAKNEHFMKKWDVGKGIHINIGCDYNMIGFNHLGSEERLFAFLNEANQVDIEGMDERISFMRDVLELTYTLVEHNSIMPEVFRTEKSYQIRWIPSFYNSGVISYCESYYGDCPDDLVTFNDKPLSGENQVTILVSLIMNGLIRYAIRKNGVQGFENIPATAFKLFSGEKLSLENGVYKSSIRNVSKQISAFCLNELEYSYAMFVDDDLDIEIKIKDDGGYKSFRDADLEQLENVRKIYDLFTYYNIENTIYEKITTNNKGFLTFIENVMELLPYVNVELHNPFNIIHSKLELVLDIGLDKDDFRLDRIKDHYSWKIRLQDKMLPFERFDEITDDMNGLIKVDDEIHVVDGYSFRHLK
;
A
#
# COMPACT_ATOMS: atom_id res chain seq x y z
N MET A 1 -0.53 22.63 17.41
CA MET A 1 -0.94 21.65 18.44
C MET A 1 0.22 21.12 19.28
N LYS A 2 1.39 20.81 18.68
CA LYS A 2 2.58 20.29 19.38
C LYS A 2 2.95 21.07 20.66
N ASP A 3 2.83 22.40 20.62
CA ASP A 3 3.23 23.24 21.76
C ASP A 3 2.09 23.58 22.71
N TRP A 4 0.89 22.99 22.52
CA TRP A 4 -0.27 23.33 23.36
C TRP A 4 -0.01 23.01 24.82
N PHE A 5 0.43 21.79 25.14
CA PHE A 5 0.67 21.40 26.53
C PHE A 5 1.78 22.22 27.18
N GLU A 6 2.84 22.55 26.44
CA GLU A 6 3.92 23.41 26.94
C GLU A 6 3.39 24.80 27.28
N ASN A 7 2.66 25.45 26.38
CA ASN A 7 2.05 26.76 26.63
C ASN A 7 0.98 26.71 27.74
N PHE A 8 0.16 25.67 27.77
CA PHE A 8 -0.88 25.45 28.77
C PHE A 8 -0.28 25.27 30.16
N SER A 9 0.72 24.40 30.30
CA SER A 9 1.37 24.12 31.59
C SER A 9 2.20 25.28 32.09
N ARG A 10 2.84 26.04 31.18
CA ARG A 10 3.67 27.21 31.53
C ARG A 10 2.90 28.28 32.30
N GLN A 11 1.62 28.51 31.98
CA GLN A 11 0.77 29.47 32.71
C GLN A 11 0.61 29.15 34.20
N TYR A 12 0.69 27.87 34.58
CA TYR A 12 0.57 27.40 35.95
C TYR A 12 1.91 27.38 36.70
N PHE A 13 3.01 27.21 35.97
CA PHE A 13 4.35 27.20 36.55
C PHE A 13 4.98 28.61 36.64
N GLU A 14 4.60 29.55 35.76
CA GLU A 14 5.11 30.93 35.76
C GLU A 14 4.43 31.84 36.78
N ASN A 15 3.14 31.64 37.06
CA ASN A 15 2.37 32.50 37.96
C ASN A 15 2.46 32.11 39.46
N ASP A 16 3.04 30.96 39.77
CA ASP A 16 3.25 30.51 41.14
C ASP A 16 4.73 30.62 41.49
N TYR A 17 5.12 31.71 42.17
CA TYR A 17 6.51 32.05 42.52
C TYR A 17 7.24 30.92 43.29
N TYR A 18 6.49 29.98 43.86
CA TYR A 18 6.99 28.77 44.56
C TYR A 18 7.43 27.64 43.60
N TYR A 19 6.94 27.64 42.36
CA TYR A 19 7.27 26.65 41.33
C TYR A 19 8.50 27.05 40.52
N TYR A 20 8.70 28.34 40.25
CA TYR A 20 9.88 28.83 39.52
C TYR A 20 11.21 28.47 40.21
N TYR A 21 11.21 28.34 41.54
CA TYR A 21 12.39 27.93 42.32
C TYR A 21 12.51 26.40 42.53
N ASN A 22 11.46 25.61 42.27
CA ASN A 22 11.43 24.15 42.47
C ASN A 22 11.41 23.34 41.16
N PHE A 23 11.27 23.97 40.00
CA PHE A 23 11.45 23.27 38.72
C PHE A 23 12.90 22.75 38.56
N ASP A 24 13.87 23.48 39.13
CA ASP A 24 15.28 23.05 39.22
C ASP A 24 15.56 22.08 40.37
N HIS A 25 14.66 21.89 41.34
CA HIS A 25 14.88 21.04 42.53
C HIS A 25 13.66 20.14 42.82
N ASN A 26 13.69 18.94 42.23
CA ASN A 26 13.04 17.70 42.69
C ASN A 26 11.51 17.48 42.58
N ARG A 27 10.72 18.28 41.84
CA ARG A 27 9.32 17.87 41.53
C ARG A 27 8.97 18.04 40.06
N GLN A 28 9.40 17.05 39.27
CA GLN A 28 8.95 16.83 37.89
C GLN A 28 7.50 16.33 37.87
N LEU A 29 6.77 16.60 36.78
CA LEU A 29 5.51 15.89 36.48
C LEU A 29 5.69 14.38 36.69
N ARG A 30 4.62 13.68 37.08
CA ARG A 30 4.69 12.23 37.33
C ARG A 30 5.24 11.54 36.07
N PRO A 31 6.26 10.68 36.21
CA PRO A 31 6.78 9.96 35.08
C PRO A 31 5.69 9.04 34.52
N TYR A 32 5.74 8.74 33.22
CA TYR A 32 4.70 7.93 32.55
C TYR A 32 4.48 6.55 33.21
N LYS A 33 5.52 5.97 33.82
CA LYS A 33 5.43 4.69 34.55
C LYS A 33 4.50 4.74 35.77
N ASP A 34 4.24 5.93 36.31
CA ASP A 34 3.36 6.14 37.46
C ASP A 34 1.90 6.34 37.01
N ILE A 35 1.65 6.56 35.72
CA ILE A 35 0.32 6.59 35.12
C ILE A 35 -0.08 5.14 34.77
N MET A 36 -0.81 4.51 35.70
CA MET A 36 -1.13 3.08 35.65
C MET A 36 -2.18 2.72 34.60
N ALA A 37 -3.13 3.61 34.39
CA ALA A 37 -4.24 3.43 33.47
C ALA A 37 -4.77 4.78 33.04
N VAL A 38 -5.18 4.89 31.78
CA VAL A 38 -5.87 6.07 31.23
C VAL A 38 -7.00 5.60 30.34
N ASP A 39 -8.20 6.05 30.63
CA ASP A 39 -9.44 5.74 29.92
C ASP A 39 -10.10 7.03 29.40
N ILE A 40 -10.78 6.94 28.26
CA ILE A 40 -11.48 8.07 27.63
C ILE A 40 -12.89 7.62 27.30
N LYS A 41 -13.88 8.23 27.96
CA LYS A 41 -15.31 7.93 27.78
C LYS A 41 -16.10 9.22 27.55
N GLY A 42 -16.59 9.38 26.32
CA GLY A 42 -17.29 10.62 25.94
C GLY A 42 -16.36 11.82 26.07
N ASN A 43 -16.76 12.78 26.91
CA ASN A 43 -16.00 13.99 27.23
C ASN A 43 -15.14 13.88 28.50
N VAL A 44 -15.00 12.68 29.07
CA VAL A 44 -14.25 12.45 30.31
C VAL A 44 -12.97 11.69 30.04
N LEU A 45 -11.85 12.24 30.50
CA LEU A 45 -10.54 11.59 30.57
C LEU A 45 -10.31 11.17 32.02
N SER A 46 -10.13 9.89 32.28
CA SER A 46 -9.84 9.40 33.62
C SER A 46 -8.49 8.69 33.67
N GLY A 47 -7.81 8.81 34.80
CA GLY A 47 -6.49 8.25 35.02
C GLY A 47 -6.29 7.74 36.44
N ARG A 48 -5.50 6.68 36.59
CA ARG A 48 -5.02 6.20 37.89
C ARG A 48 -3.53 6.46 38.00
N ILE A 49 -3.13 7.27 38.98
CA ILE A 49 -1.75 7.76 39.14
C ILE A 49 -1.21 7.30 40.48
N ARG A 50 -0.01 6.71 40.47
CA ARG A 50 0.64 6.14 41.67
C ARG A 50 1.35 7.22 42.49
N HIS A 51 1.13 7.22 43.80
CA HIS A 51 1.78 8.15 44.75
C HIS A 51 2.78 7.46 45.67
N GLU A 52 2.47 6.24 46.12
CA GLU A 52 3.32 5.37 46.94
C GLU A 52 3.12 3.90 46.53
N GLU A 53 3.74 2.94 47.25
CA GLU A 53 3.76 1.53 46.83
C GLU A 53 2.35 0.96 46.60
N HIS A 54 1.32 1.43 47.33
CA HIS A 54 -0.05 0.90 47.28
C HIS A 54 -1.17 1.96 47.16
N GLU A 55 -0.85 3.25 47.07
CA GLU A 55 -1.86 4.32 46.92
C GLU A 55 -1.94 4.84 45.48
N PHE A 56 -3.18 5.00 44.99
CA PHE A 56 -3.47 5.56 43.68
C PHE A 56 -4.42 6.74 43.81
N ASN A 57 -4.10 7.85 43.16
CA ASN A 57 -5.05 8.93 42.93
C ASN A 57 -5.82 8.65 41.64
N HIS A 58 -7.14 8.66 41.73
CA HIS A 58 -8.04 8.68 40.59
C HIS A 58 -8.32 10.13 40.22
N VAL A 59 -7.97 10.49 38.98
CA VAL A 59 -8.21 11.82 38.42
C VAL A 59 -9.20 11.70 37.28
N GLU A 60 -10.24 12.52 37.28
CA GLU A 60 -11.17 12.69 36.17
C GLU A 60 -11.10 14.14 35.68
N ILE A 61 -10.99 14.30 34.36
CA ILE A 61 -10.97 15.59 33.68
C ILE A 61 -12.11 15.58 32.68
N ARG A 62 -13.13 16.40 32.89
CA ARG A 62 -14.24 16.58 31.95
C ARG A 62 -13.98 17.80 31.07
N PHE A 63 -14.06 17.57 29.76
CA PHE A 63 -13.93 18.61 28.75
C PHE A 63 -15.30 19.23 28.46
N ARG A 64 -15.33 20.54 28.25
CA ARG A 64 -16.52 21.25 27.78
C ARG A 64 -16.91 20.76 26.38
N VAL A 65 -18.14 20.30 26.24
CA VAL A 65 -18.70 19.89 24.95
C VAL A 65 -18.94 21.12 24.07
N PHE A 66 -18.74 20.99 22.76
CA PHE A 66 -19.09 22.04 21.81
C PHE A 66 -20.60 22.34 21.82
N GLY A 67 -20.95 23.61 21.76
CA GLY A 67 -22.31 24.06 21.46
C GLY A 67 -22.74 23.63 20.06
N ASP A 68 -24.04 23.62 19.80
CA ASP A 68 -24.53 23.14 18.49
C ASP A 68 -24.12 24.08 17.34
N ASP A 69 -24.06 25.39 17.57
CA ASP A 69 -23.54 26.37 16.61
C ASP A 69 -22.04 26.16 16.32
N GLU A 70 -21.25 25.83 17.35
CA GLU A 70 -19.83 25.51 17.20
C GLU A 70 -19.65 24.22 16.38
N LYS A 71 -20.44 23.17 16.69
CA LYS A 71 -20.41 21.92 15.94
C LYS A 71 -20.76 22.14 14.47
N GLU A 72 -21.79 22.93 14.20
CA GLU A 72 -22.22 23.21 12.84
C GLU A 72 -21.18 24.02 12.06
N THR A 73 -20.59 25.03 12.69
CA THR A 73 -19.50 25.81 12.09
C THR A 73 -18.29 24.94 11.76
N LEU A 74 -17.85 24.09 12.70
CA LEU A 74 -16.73 23.17 12.50
C LEU A 74 -17.03 22.13 11.41
N ARG A 75 -18.27 21.62 11.34
CA ARG A 75 -18.69 20.71 10.25
C ARG A 75 -18.66 21.41 8.92
N ARG A 76 -19.21 22.61 8.81
CA ARG A 76 -19.22 23.39 7.56
C ARG A 76 -17.81 23.68 7.05
N ILE A 77 -16.85 23.98 7.93
CA ILE A 77 -15.44 24.17 7.51
C ILE A 77 -14.88 22.91 6.83
N VAL A 78 -15.27 21.73 7.32
CA VAL A 78 -14.85 20.45 6.73
C VAL A 78 -15.64 20.15 5.47
N ASP A 79 -16.96 20.23 5.53
CA ASP A 79 -17.87 19.71 4.50
C ASP A 79 -18.06 20.69 3.31
N ASP A 80 -17.95 22.01 3.53
CA ASP A 80 -18.06 23.03 2.46
C ASP A 80 -16.77 23.12 1.63
N ASN A 81 -15.66 22.51 2.07
CA ASN A 81 -14.37 22.51 1.37
C ASN A 81 -13.86 21.06 1.16
N PRO A 82 -13.87 20.55 -0.08
CA PRO A 82 -13.40 19.20 -0.39
C PRO A 82 -11.98 18.91 0.12
N ILE A 83 -11.07 19.89 0.09
CA ILE A 83 -9.70 19.76 0.61
C ILE A 83 -9.72 19.53 2.13
N ASN A 84 -10.61 20.19 2.86
CA ASN A 84 -10.72 20.00 4.30
C ASN A 84 -11.33 18.66 4.65
N THR A 85 -12.36 18.22 3.92
CA THR A 85 -12.88 16.85 4.02
C THR A 85 -11.76 15.83 3.79
N PHE A 86 -10.93 16.06 2.76
CA PHE A 86 -9.80 15.21 2.44
C PHE A 86 -8.70 15.20 3.51
N LYS A 87 -8.31 16.36 4.04
CA LYS A 87 -7.39 16.48 5.19
C LYS A 87 -7.89 15.64 6.36
N VAL A 88 -9.17 15.76 6.71
CA VAL A 88 -9.82 15.04 7.81
C VAL A 88 -9.84 13.53 7.58
N ILE A 89 -10.15 13.10 6.35
CA ILE A 89 -10.04 11.72 5.89
C ILE A 89 -8.62 11.16 6.11
N ASN A 90 -7.61 12.00 5.86
CA ASN A 90 -6.19 11.68 6.02
C ASN A 90 -5.65 11.89 7.44
N LYS A 91 -6.53 12.16 8.42
CA LYS A 91 -6.16 12.46 9.80
C LYS A 91 -5.21 13.65 9.96
N THR A 92 -5.13 14.52 8.96
CA THR A 92 -4.48 15.82 9.04
C THR A 92 -5.51 16.86 9.44
N LEU A 93 -5.17 17.74 10.38
CA LEU A 93 -6.11 18.76 10.83
C LEU A 93 -6.08 19.96 9.87
N PRO A 94 -7.21 20.36 9.26
CA PRO A 94 -7.33 21.65 8.59
C PRO A 94 -6.95 22.83 9.50
N GLU A 95 -6.13 23.74 9.01
CA GLU A 95 -5.73 24.96 9.72
C GLU A 95 -6.96 25.86 9.98
N GLU A 96 -7.91 25.83 9.05
CA GLU A 96 -9.17 26.56 9.10
C GLU A 96 -10.02 26.18 10.33
N LEU A 97 -9.87 24.97 10.87
CA LEU A 97 -10.54 24.56 12.11
C LEU A 97 -9.96 25.26 13.33
N MET A 98 -8.66 25.62 13.30
CA MET A 98 -8.01 26.36 14.38
C MET A 98 -8.24 27.86 14.27
N ASP A 99 -8.40 28.38 13.05
CA ASP A 99 -8.52 29.82 12.77
C ASP A 99 -9.96 30.35 12.82
N CYS A 100 -10.97 29.48 12.93
CA CYS A 100 -12.38 29.86 12.92
C CYS A 100 -12.88 30.60 14.18
N GLY A 101 -12.00 30.89 15.13
CA GLY A 101 -12.34 31.57 16.39
C GLY A 101 -13.05 30.68 17.42
N ILE A 102 -13.32 29.41 17.11
CA ILE A 102 -13.80 28.43 18.08
C ILE A 102 -12.59 27.91 18.86
N ARG A 103 -12.63 28.06 20.19
CA ARG A 103 -11.60 27.48 21.05
C ARG A 103 -11.72 25.97 20.98
N VAL A 104 -10.81 25.30 20.26
CA VAL A 104 -10.77 23.83 20.14
C VAL A 104 -10.12 23.20 21.36
N LEU A 105 -8.98 23.75 21.78
CA LEU A 105 -8.23 23.33 22.95
C LEU A 105 -8.57 24.23 24.15
N PRO A 106 -8.56 23.70 25.38
CA PRO A 106 -8.71 24.52 26.58
C PRO A 106 -7.47 25.43 26.73
N GLU A 107 -7.70 26.67 27.16
CA GLU A 107 -6.62 27.66 27.38
C GLU A 107 -6.12 27.59 28.82
N SER A 108 -6.97 27.15 29.75
CA SER A 108 -6.67 27.02 31.17
C SER A 108 -7.34 25.78 31.81
N LEU A 109 -6.91 25.39 33.01
CA LEU A 109 -7.58 24.42 33.87
C LEU A 109 -8.98 24.85 34.28
N ASP A 110 -9.29 26.16 34.27
CA ASP A 110 -10.65 26.64 34.58
C ASP A 110 -11.65 26.27 33.46
N ASP A 111 -11.16 25.97 32.26
CA ASP A 111 -11.97 25.42 31.17
C ASP A 111 -12.27 23.91 31.34
N LEU A 112 -11.70 23.28 32.38
CA LEU A 112 -11.81 21.85 32.67
C LEU A 112 -12.49 21.63 34.03
N ASP A 113 -13.40 20.66 34.07
CA ASP A 113 -13.97 20.20 35.34
C ASP A 113 -13.15 19.01 35.84
N VAL A 114 -12.38 19.24 36.90
CA VAL A 114 -11.39 18.29 37.41
C VAL A 114 -11.83 17.75 38.77
N GLU A 115 -11.99 16.43 38.84
CA GLU A 115 -12.30 15.70 40.07
C GLU A 115 -11.09 14.82 40.44
N CYS A 116 -10.66 14.87 41.69
CA CYS A 116 -9.56 14.05 42.20
C CYS A 116 -9.97 13.34 43.49
N SER A 117 -9.55 12.09 43.65
CA SER A 117 -9.88 11.29 44.84
C SER A 117 -9.04 11.63 46.08
N TYR A 118 -7.93 12.35 45.90
CA TYR A 118 -6.96 12.65 46.95
C TYR A 118 -7.18 14.06 47.52
N ASP A 119 -7.02 14.26 48.83
CA ASP A 119 -7.36 15.52 49.52
C ASP A 119 -6.21 16.57 49.51
N ASN A 120 -5.22 16.39 48.63
CA ASN A 120 -4.07 17.29 48.53
C ASN A 120 -4.11 18.05 47.20
N ALA A 121 -4.47 19.33 47.29
CA ALA A 121 -4.62 20.21 46.13
C ALA A 121 -3.36 20.31 45.25
N LYS A 122 -2.16 20.24 45.83
CA LYS A 122 -0.89 20.33 45.07
C LYS A 122 -0.61 19.05 44.29
N ASP A 123 -0.82 17.91 44.93
CA ASP A 123 -0.66 16.59 44.31
C ASP A 123 -1.70 16.37 43.21
N ASN A 124 -2.94 16.81 43.44
CA ASN A 124 -4.00 16.81 42.42
C ASN A 124 -3.63 17.64 41.18
N LEU A 125 -3.01 18.81 41.37
CA LEU A 125 -2.55 19.63 40.25
C LEU A 125 -1.46 18.91 39.43
N ILE A 126 -0.44 18.35 40.10
CA ILE A 126 0.65 17.61 39.43
C ILE A 126 0.08 16.41 38.66
N ASP A 127 -0.83 15.66 39.27
CA ASP A 127 -1.46 14.50 38.66
C ASP A 127 -2.33 14.87 37.47
N THR A 128 -3.12 15.93 37.59
CA THR A 128 -3.95 16.48 36.51
C THR A 128 -3.09 16.88 35.32
N LEU A 129 -2.01 17.64 35.55
CA LEU A 129 -1.06 18.01 34.51
C LEU A 129 -0.34 16.79 33.91
N SER A 130 -0.05 15.77 34.72
CA SER A 130 0.57 14.52 34.25
C SER A 130 -0.39 13.73 33.34
N LEU A 131 -1.68 13.69 33.70
CA LEU A 131 -2.72 13.06 32.88
C LEU A 131 -2.95 13.85 31.59
N LEU A 132 -2.94 15.18 31.64
CA LEU A 132 -3.01 16.05 30.45
C LEU A 132 -1.77 15.89 29.55
N LYS A 133 -0.59 15.65 30.12
CA LYS A 133 0.64 15.35 29.36
C LYS A 133 0.49 14.04 28.57
N GLU A 134 -0.03 12.99 29.20
CA GLU A 134 -0.33 11.73 28.53
C GLU A 134 -1.44 11.90 27.48
N PHE A 135 -2.43 12.74 27.75
CA PHE A 135 -3.43 13.10 26.77
C PHE A 135 -2.84 13.86 25.56
N ASN A 136 -1.93 14.81 25.77
CA ASN A 136 -1.23 15.51 24.69
C ASN A 136 -0.46 14.52 23.80
N ARG A 137 0.24 13.54 24.39
CA ARG A 137 0.91 12.47 23.64
C ARG A 137 -0.06 11.64 22.79
N ARG A 138 -1.32 11.47 23.24
CA ARG A 138 -2.38 10.81 22.46
C ARG A 138 -2.93 11.74 21.37
N LEU A 139 -3.05 13.05 21.63
CA LEU A 139 -3.43 14.05 20.63
C LEU A 139 -2.41 14.13 19.50
N GLU A 140 -1.11 14.12 19.81
CA GLU A 140 -0.04 14.08 18.80
C GLU A 140 -0.16 12.89 17.83
N ARG A 141 -0.77 11.79 18.28
CA ARG A 141 -1.06 10.60 17.45
C ARG A 141 -2.42 10.66 16.75
N ASN A 142 -3.35 11.45 17.27
CA ASN A 142 -4.69 11.60 16.75
C ASN A 142 -5.27 12.97 17.14
N ASN A 143 -4.99 13.96 16.30
CA ASN A 143 -5.43 15.35 16.45
C ASN A 143 -6.96 15.48 16.54
N PHE A 144 -7.73 14.52 16.02
CA PHE A 144 -9.19 14.52 16.05
C PHE A 144 -9.79 14.05 17.37
N LEU A 145 -8.98 13.50 18.28
CA LEU A 145 -9.44 13.02 19.57
C LEU A 145 -10.05 14.15 20.42
N ILE A 146 -9.50 15.37 20.37
CA ILE A 146 -10.07 16.51 21.10
C ILE A 146 -11.49 16.83 20.63
N PHE A 147 -11.75 16.81 19.32
CA PHE A 147 -13.08 17.07 18.78
C PHE A 147 -14.07 16.02 19.26
N LYS A 148 -13.67 14.74 19.20
CA LYS A 148 -14.49 13.62 19.68
C LYS A 148 -14.81 13.76 21.16
N MET A 149 -13.83 14.13 21.98
CA MET A 149 -14.03 14.37 23.41
C MET A 149 -14.96 15.56 23.66
N ARG A 150 -14.92 16.57 22.81
CA ARG A 150 -15.84 17.71 22.88
C ARG A 150 -17.17 17.45 22.17
N GLY A 151 -17.52 16.18 21.92
CA GLY A 151 -18.82 15.74 21.41
C GLY A 151 -19.01 15.94 19.90
N LEU A 152 -17.94 16.12 19.13
CA LEU A 152 -17.99 16.22 17.68
C LEU A 152 -17.06 15.18 17.04
N ASN A 153 -17.63 14.19 16.37
CA ASN A 153 -16.82 13.26 15.59
C ASN A 153 -16.61 13.79 14.17
N LEU A 154 -15.44 14.38 13.92
CA LEU A 154 -15.04 14.80 12.57
C LEU A 154 -14.39 13.66 11.77
N THR A 155 -13.92 12.56 12.39
CA THR A 155 -13.17 11.54 11.65
C THR A 155 -14.06 10.91 10.58
N ARG A 156 -13.59 10.97 9.34
CA ARG A 156 -14.18 10.26 8.21
C ARG A 156 -13.39 8.97 7.97
N THR A 157 -14.09 7.93 7.55
CA THR A 157 -13.49 6.64 7.22
C THR A 157 -13.64 6.40 5.74
N ILE A 158 -12.52 6.36 5.00
CA ILE A 158 -12.54 5.76 3.66
C ILE A 158 -12.83 4.27 3.87
N ASP A 159 -13.84 3.80 3.14
CA ASP A 159 -14.02 2.39 2.90
C ASP A 159 -13.28 2.06 1.61
N TYR A 160 -12.35 1.12 1.68
CA TYR A 160 -11.71 0.64 0.47
C TYR A 160 -12.69 -0.33 -0.18
N PRO A 161 -12.91 -0.23 -1.50
CA PRO A 161 -13.94 -1.02 -2.16
C PRO A 161 -13.65 -2.50 -1.93
N VAL A 162 -14.63 -3.20 -1.38
CA VAL A 162 -14.65 -4.66 -1.36
C VAL A 162 -15.52 -5.08 -2.52
N LYS A 163 -14.91 -5.72 -3.51
CA LYS A 163 -15.60 -6.12 -4.74
C LYS A 163 -16.66 -7.16 -4.42
N ASP A 164 -17.80 -7.06 -5.07
CA ASP A 164 -18.83 -8.09 -5.05
C ASP A 164 -18.98 -8.75 -6.42
N ILE A 165 -19.93 -9.67 -6.52
CA ILE A 165 -20.11 -10.46 -7.74
C ILE A 165 -20.55 -9.60 -8.93
N GLY A 166 -21.24 -8.49 -8.70
CA GLY A 166 -21.61 -7.55 -9.75
C GLY A 166 -20.37 -6.90 -10.35
N ASP A 167 -19.41 -6.50 -9.51
CA ASP A 167 -18.16 -5.90 -9.96
C ASP A 167 -17.32 -6.87 -10.82
N ILE A 168 -17.36 -8.18 -10.51
CA ILE A 168 -16.68 -9.22 -11.31
C ILE A 168 -17.31 -9.38 -12.69
N LEU A 169 -18.61 -9.17 -12.81
CA LEU A 169 -19.31 -9.40 -14.07
C LEU A 169 -19.15 -8.21 -15.04
N ASP A 170 -18.78 -7.04 -14.53
CA ASP A 170 -18.56 -5.80 -15.30
C ASP A 170 -17.09 -5.35 -15.22
N LEU A 171 -16.14 -6.29 -15.35
CA LEU A 171 -14.73 -5.96 -15.45
C LEU A 171 -14.50 -5.05 -16.67
N LYS A 172 -13.86 -3.90 -16.42
CA LYS A 172 -13.51 -2.90 -17.43
C LYS A 172 -12.03 -2.59 -17.29
N PHE A 173 -11.18 -3.39 -17.93
CA PHE A 173 -9.76 -3.06 -18.03
C PHE A 173 -9.51 -2.28 -19.31
N LYS A 174 -8.72 -1.20 -19.21
CA LYS A 174 -8.27 -0.45 -20.37
C LYS A 174 -6.97 -1.08 -20.87
N GLY A 175 -7.06 -1.85 -21.96
CA GLY A 175 -5.87 -2.33 -22.67
C GLY A 175 -5.00 -1.15 -23.11
N GLY A 176 -3.72 -1.20 -22.75
CA GLY A 176 -2.71 -0.28 -23.27
C GLY A 176 -2.07 -0.93 -24.50
N GLY A 177 -1.89 -0.19 -25.59
CA GLY A 177 -1.35 -0.71 -26.86
C GLY A 177 0.14 -1.07 -26.84
N CYS A 178 0.65 -1.66 -25.76
CA CYS A 178 2.04 -2.06 -25.62
C CYS A 178 2.28 -3.47 -26.20
N ASP A 179 3.50 -3.69 -26.71
CA ASP A 179 3.94 -5.00 -27.17
C ASP A 179 3.92 -6.02 -26.00
N GLY A 180 3.22 -7.14 -26.21
CA GLY A 180 2.72 -8.07 -25.18
C GLY A 180 3.75 -8.96 -24.45
N GLY A 181 4.91 -8.42 -24.09
CA GLY A 181 5.86 -9.10 -23.19
C GLY A 181 5.45 -8.97 -21.73
N LEU A 182 5.53 -10.06 -20.96
CA LEU A 182 5.31 -10.05 -19.52
C LEU A 182 6.57 -9.52 -18.81
N THR A 183 6.43 -8.47 -17.99
CA THR A 183 7.49 -7.95 -17.12
C THR A 183 7.39 -8.59 -15.75
N ASP A 184 8.52 -8.90 -15.11
CA ASP A 184 8.52 -9.28 -13.70
C ASP A 184 8.10 -8.09 -12.83
N LEU A 185 7.02 -8.26 -12.06
CA LEU A 185 6.43 -7.22 -11.21
C LEU A 185 6.84 -7.34 -9.73
N TYR A 186 7.84 -8.15 -9.38
CA TYR A 186 8.25 -8.34 -7.98
C TYR A 186 8.50 -7.01 -7.24
N ASP A 187 9.40 -6.19 -7.76
CA ASP A 187 9.81 -4.93 -7.10
C ASP A 187 8.64 -3.95 -7.01
N VAL A 188 7.82 -3.87 -8.06
CA VAL A 188 6.60 -3.05 -8.11
C VAL A 188 5.61 -3.49 -7.04
N ASN A 189 5.34 -4.80 -6.93
CA ASN A 189 4.41 -5.33 -5.94
C ASN A 189 4.89 -5.10 -4.51
N ILE A 190 6.17 -5.30 -4.24
CA ILE A 190 6.77 -5.06 -2.93
C ILE A 190 6.64 -3.58 -2.56
N ALA A 191 6.96 -2.69 -3.49
CA ALA A 191 6.78 -1.26 -3.30
C ALA A 191 5.32 -0.89 -2.99
N LEU A 192 4.38 -1.36 -3.81
CA LEU A 192 2.93 -1.11 -3.62
C LEU A 192 2.42 -1.60 -2.25
N LEU A 193 2.84 -2.79 -1.80
CA LEU A 193 2.47 -3.32 -0.48
C LEU A 193 3.13 -2.58 0.68
N GLY A 194 4.33 -2.04 0.45
CA GLY A 194 5.01 -1.18 1.40
C GLY A 194 4.21 0.09 1.68
N ASN A 195 3.55 0.65 0.67
CA ASN A 195 2.96 1.99 0.66
C ASN A 195 1.81 2.28 1.65
N VAL A 196 1.49 1.36 2.58
CA VAL A 196 0.34 1.49 3.46
C VAL A 196 0.78 1.93 4.86
N GLU A 197 0.18 3.03 5.33
CA GLU A 197 0.37 3.84 6.56
C GLU A 197 0.58 3.12 7.93
N TYR A 198 0.87 1.82 8.02
CA TYR A 198 1.05 1.09 9.28
C TYR A 198 2.22 0.08 9.31
N PRO A 199 3.13 0.17 10.30
CA PRO A 199 4.41 -0.54 10.36
C PRO A 199 4.35 -1.98 10.93
N THR A 200 3.19 -2.63 10.96
CA THR A 200 3.22 -4.09 11.15
C THR A 200 3.77 -4.67 9.85
N LYS A 201 5.00 -5.22 9.88
CA LYS A 201 5.70 -5.86 8.74
C LYS A 201 4.68 -6.30 7.69
N GLY A 202 4.71 -5.61 6.54
CA GLY A 202 3.59 -5.54 5.61
C GLY A 202 3.18 -6.89 5.02
N PHE A 203 2.22 -6.84 4.11
CA PHE A 203 1.87 -8.02 3.31
C PHE A 203 2.97 -8.46 2.33
N GLU A 204 4.21 -7.99 2.48
CA GLU A 204 5.41 -8.44 1.78
C GLU A 204 5.58 -9.98 1.82
N PHE A 205 5.07 -10.66 2.85
CA PHE A 205 5.07 -12.13 2.92
C PHE A 205 4.39 -12.76 1.70
N ILE A 206 3.44 -12.07 1.06
CA ILE A 206 2.77 -12.54 -0.16
C ILE A 206 3.81 -12.88 -1.21
N TYR A 207 4.67 -11.92 -1.56
CA TYR A 207 5.63 -12.11 -2.64
C TYR A 207 6.92 -12.75 -2.15
N ARG A 208 7.32 -12.49 -0.90
CA ARG A 208 8.54 -13.09 -0.33
C ARG A 208 8.35 -14.55 0.05
N ASP A 209 7.32 -14.89 0.81
CA ASP A 209 7.20 -16.21 1.44
C ASP A 209 6.21 -17.11 0.68
N LEU A 210 5.04 -16.57 0.28
CA LEU A 210 4.03 -17.35 -0.45
C LEU A 210 4.42 -17.56 -1.91
N PHE A 211 4.81 -16.53 -2.68
CA PHE A 211 5.17 -16.71 -4.09
C PHE A 211 6.46 -17.51 -4.27
N GLU A 212 7.46 -17.38 -3.39
CA GLU A 212 8.63 -18.27 -3.40
C GLU A 212 8.20 -19.73 -3.27
N LEU A 213 7.27 -20.03 -2.33
CA LEU A 213 6.69 -21.37 -2.18
C LEU A 213 5.95 -21.83 -3.44
N LEU A 214 5.21 -20.94 -4.13
CA LEU A 214 4.48 -21.28 -5.35
C LEU A 214 5.45 -21.55 -6.52
N ILE A 215 6.45 -20.69 -6.71
CA ILE A 215 7.48 -20.82 -7.77
C ILE A 215 8.27 -22.11 -7.58
N ASP A 216 8.64 -22.44 -6.33
CA ASP A 216 9.30 -23.70 -6.01
C ASP A 216 8.42 -24.90 -6.35
N GLU A 217 7.12 -24.82 -6.06
CA GLU A 217 6.18 -25.89 -6.38
C GLU A 217 6.00 -26.04 -7.90
N ILE A 218 5.82 -24.94 -8.64
CA ILE A 218 5.70 -24.91 -10.10
C ILE A 218 6.97 -25.50 -10.75
N SER A 219 8.14 -25.00 -10.36
CA SER A 219 9.45 -25.48 -10.83
C SER A 219 9.67 -26.98 -10.54
N SER A 220 9.01 -27.50 -9.49
CA SER A 220 9.08 -28.91 -9.17
C SER A 220 8.26 -29.78 -10.13
N PHE A 221 7.24 -29.24 -10.80
CA PHE A 221 6.39 -30.00 -11.73
C PHE A 221 7.16 -30.44 -12.97
N ASP A 222 7.95 -29.56 -13.58
CA ASP A 222 8.83 -29.91 -14.71
C ASP A 222 9.81 -31.02 -14.37
N ARG A 223 10.40 -30.96 -13.16
CA ARG A 223 11.35 -31.98 -12.68
C ARG A 223 10.67 -33.31 -12.33
N LYS A 224 9.42 -33.25 -11.85
CA LYS A 224 8.59 -34.44 -11.56
C LYS A 224 8.05 -35.07 -12.84
N TYR A 225 7.89 -34.27 -13.90
CA TYR A 225 7.46 -34.72 -15.21
C TYR A 225 8.60 -35.38 -15.98
N ASN A 226 9.06 -36.53 -15.48
CA ASN A 226 9.69 -37.49 -16.35
C ASN A 226 8.57 -38.36 -16.95
N PRO A 227 8.14 -38.13 -18.21
CA PRO A 227 7.04 -38.86 -18.83
C PRO A 227 7.24 -40.37 -18.81
N HIS A 228 8.49 -40.84 -18.62
CA HIS A 228 8.86 -42.25 -18.60
C HIS A 228 8.86 -42.93 -17.21
N ALA A 229 8.71 -42.20 -16.10
CA ALA A 229 8.98 -42.77 -14.76
C ALA A 229 7.73 -43.07 -13.91
N ALA A 230 6.73 -42.17 -13.85
CA ALA A 230 5.53 -42.34 -13.02
C ALA A 230 4.36 -41.44 -13.47
N TYR A 231 3.17 -41.73 -12.96
CA TYR A 231 2.00 -40.85 -12.93
C TYR A 231 1.87 -40.29 -11.51
N VAL A 232 1.73 -38.97 -11.38
CA VAL A 232 1.56 -38.29 -10.09
C VAL A 232 0.07 -38.02 -9.89
N ASP A 233 -0.49 -38.57 -8.82
CA ASP A 233 -1.84 -38.26 -8.33
C ASP A 233 -1.73 -37.06 -7.39
N TYR A 234 -2.14 -35.88 -7.85
CA TYR A 234 -1.99 -34.62 -7.11
C TYR A 234 -3.04 -34.45 -6.00
N ASP A 235 -4.19 -35.13 -6.13
CA ASP A 235 -5.22 -35.17 -5.09
C ASP A 235 -4.68 -35.87 -3.83
N LYS A 236 -3.97 -36.99 -4.03
CA LYS A 236 -3.39 -37.82 -2.95
C LYS A 236 -1.92 -37.56 -2.66
N ASP A 237 -1.27 -36.68 -3.43
CA ASP A 237 0.18 -36.47 -3.44
C ASP A 237 0.98 -37.79 -3.51
N SER A 238 0.59 -38.68 -4.43
CA SER A 238 1.14 -40.04 -4.52
C SER A 238 1.61 -40.39 -5.93
N ARG A 239 2.62 -41.26 -6.03
CA ARG A 239 3.17 -41.69 -7.32
C ARG A 239 2.73 -43.10 -7.67
N THR A 240 2.10 -43.26 -8.83
CA THR A 240 1.73 -44.55 -9.39
C THR A 240 2.67 -44.92 -10.53
N LYS A 241 3.16 -46.17 -10.54
CA LYS A 241 4.06 -46.68 -11.59
C LYS A 241 3.28 -47.03 -12.87
N LEU A 242 2.79 -46.04 -13.60
CA LEU A 242 2.20 -46.20 -14.92
C LEU A 242 3.25 -45.88 -15.99
N ARG A 243 3.71 -46.92 -16.71
CA ARG A 243 4.83 -46.82 -17.65
C ARG A 243 4.43 -46.49 -19.09
N SER A 244 3.20 -46.79 -19.51
CA SER A 244 2.74 -46.51 -20.87
C SER A 244 1.82 -45.29 -20.90
N LYS A 245 1.93 -44.47 -21.96
CA LYS A 245 1.03 -43.32 -22.20
C LYS A 245 -0.44 -43.74 -22.16
N LYS A 246 -0.78 -44.83 -22.85
CA LYS A 246 -2.14 -45.40 -22.86
C LYS A 246 -2.66 -45.70 -21.46
N ALA A 247 -1.85 -46.29 -20.58
CA ALA A 247 -2.28 -46.59 -19.21
C ALA A 247 -2.48 -45.32 -18.38
N LYS A 248 -1.68 -44.26 -18.60
CA LYS A 248 -1.89 -42.95 -17.97
C LYS A 248 -3.22 -42.33 -18.44
N ASN A 249 -3.48 -42.32 -19.75
CA ASN A 249 -4.72 -41.80 -20.30
C ASN A 249 -5.95 -42.57 -19.78
N GLU A 250 -5.91 -43.91 -19.81
CA GLU A 250 -7.00 -44.74 -19.27
C GLU A 250 -7.24 -44.48 -17.77
N HIS A 251 -6.17 -44.30 -16.99
CA HIS A 251 -6.27 -43.98 -15.57
C HIS A 251 -6.91 -42.60 -15.33
N PHE A 252 -6.43 -41.57 -16.04
CA PHE A 252 -6.95 -40.21 -15.98
C PHE A 252 -8.43 -40.15 -16.36
N MET A 253 -8.80 -40.71 -17.53
CA MET A 253 -10.18 -40.72 -18.03
C MET A 253 -11.13 -41.44 -17.06
N LYS A 254 -10.68 -42.55 -16.46
CA LYS A 254 -11.45 -43.30 -15.47
C LYS A 254 -11.61 -42.55 -14.15
N LYS A 255 -10.57 -41.83 -13.71
CA LYS A 255 -10.58 -41.08 -12.44
C LYS A 255 -11.52 -39.89 -12.50
N TRP A 256 -11.51 -39.17 -13.62
CA TRP A 256 -12.18 -37.86 -13.74
C TRP A 256 -13.51 -37.87 -14.51
N ASP A 257 -13.90 -39.01 -15.10
CA ASP A 257 -15.15 -39.17 -15.88
C ASP A 257 -15.32 -38.11 -17.00
N VAL A 258 -14.24 -37.84 -17.72
CA VAL A 258 -14.10 -36.77 -18.72
C VAL A 258 -15.01 -36.95 -19.95
N GLY A 259 -15.75 -38.06 -20.04
CA GLY A 259 -16.64 -38.37 -21.18
C GLY A 259 -17.88 -37.48 -21.30
N LYS A 260 -18.16 -36.64 -20.30
CA LYS A 260 -19.19 -35.59 -20.34
C LYS A 260 -18.45 -34.26 -20.44
N GLY A 261 -18.81 -33.42 -21.41
CA GLY A 261 -18.17 -32.11 -21.62
C GLY A 261 -18.00 -31.35 -20.31
N ILE A 262 -16.88 -30.64 -20.18
CA ILE A 262 -16.54 -29.93 -18.94
C ILE A 262 -17.14 -28.54 -18.96
N HIS A 263 -17.93 -28.25 -17.95
CA HIS A 263 -18.56 -26.95 -17.72
C HIS A 263 -18.39 -26.59 -16.24
N ILE A 264 -17.93 -25.38 -15.96
CA ILE A 264 -17.75 -24.87 -14.60
C ILE A 264 -18.85 -23.83 -14.34
N ASN A 265 -19.79 -24.15 -13.45
CA ASN A 265 -20.79 -23.16 -13.01
C ASN A 265 -20.36 -22.57 -11.67
N ILE A 266 -20.38 -21.24 -11.55
CA ILE A 266 -20.06 -20.50 -10.34
C ILE A 266 -21.37 -20.03 -9.71
N GLY A 267 -21.60 -20.44 -8.46
CA GLY A 267 -22.76 -19.97 -7.69
C GLY A 267 -22.55 -18.60 -7.02
N CYS A 268 -23.60 -18.07 -6.40
CA CYS A 268 -23.58 -16.77 -5.68
C CYS A 268 -22.50 -16.67 -4.57
N ASP A 269 -22.15 -17.81 -3.95
CA ASP A 269 -21.10 -17.88 -2.93
C ASP A 269 -19.69 -18.09 -3.53
N TYR A 270 -19.54 -17.91 -4.85
CA TYR A 270 -18.31 -18.14 -5.62
C TYR A 270 -17.73 -19.53 -5.34
N ASN A 271 -18.60 -20.54 -5.38
CA ASN A 271 -18.24 -21.95 -5.30
C ASN A 271 -18.48 -22.57 -6.67
N MET A 272 -17.64 -23.54 -7.05
CA MET A 272 -17.89 -24.36 -8.24
C MET A 272 -19.06 -25.32 -8.00
N ILE A 273 -20.00 -25.35 -8.94
CA ILE A 273 -21.22 -26.16 -8.95
C ILE A 273 -21.21 -27.02 -10.22
N GLY A 274 -21.77 -28.22 -10.15
CA GLY A 274 -22.19 -28.96 -11.35
C GLY A 274 -21.20 -30.00 -11.89
N PHE A 275 -19.96 -30.05 -11.41
CA PHE A 275 -19.01 -31.09 -11.80
C PHE A 275 -18.66 -32.00 -10.61
N ASN A 276 -19.32 -33.17 -10.53
CA ASN A 276 -19.30 -34.09 -9.38
C ASN A 276 -17.88 -34.47 -8.88
N HIS A 277 -16.86 -34.37 -9.72
CA HIS A 277 -15.48 -34.73 -9.37
C HIS A 277 -14.54 -33.53 -9.11
N LEU A 278 -14.96 -32.29 -9.42
CA LEU A 278 -14.15 -31.07 -9.28
C LEU A 278 -14.68 -30.14 -8.19
N GLY A 279 -15.37 -30.66 -7.17
CA GLY A 279 -16.08 -29.87 -6.15
C GLY A 279 -15.24 -28.95 -5.26
N SER A 280 -13.95 -28.74 -5.56
CA SER A 280 -13.08 -27.74 -4.93
C SER A 280 -12.00 -27.24 -5.88
N GLU A 281 -11.50 -26.04 -5.63
CA GLU A 281 -10.44 -25.37 -6.40
C GLU A 281 -9.15 -26.20 -6.42
N GLU A 282 -8.81 -26.83 -5.30
CA GLU A 282 -7.66 -27.74 -5.20
C GLU A 282 -7.82 -29.00 -6.09
N ARG A 283 -9.05 -29.50 -6.23
CA ARG A 283 -9.32 -30.64 -7.14
C ARG A 283 -9.28 -30.23 -8.60
N LEU A 284 -9.72 -29.01 -8.93
CA LEU A 284 -9.52 -28.42 -10.27
C LEU A 284 -8.03 -28.33 -10.60
N PHE A 285 -7.24 -27.76 -9.70
CA PHE A 285 -5.79 -27.69 -9.85
C PHE A 285 -5.15 -29.08 -10.03
N ALA A 286 -5.54 -30.06 -9.20
CA ALA A 286 -5.05 -31.43 -9.32
C ALA A 286 -5.44 -32.07 -10.66
N PHE A 287 -6.69 -31.87 -11.11
CA PHE A 287 -7.17 -32.35 -12.40
C PHE A 287 -6.34 -31.80 -13.56
N LEU A 288 -6.10 -30.48 -13.61
CA LEU A 288 -5.37 -29.84 -14.70
C LEU A 288 -3.89 -30.27 -14.73
N ASN A 289 -3.25 -30.39 -13.57
CA ASN A 289 -1.89 -30.94 -13.49
C ASN A 289 -1.80 -32.41 -13.87
N GLU A 290 -2.83 -33.20 -13.61
CA GLU A 290 -2.94 -34.58 -14.11
C GLU A 290 -3.20 -34.62 -15.62
N ALA A 291 -3.99 -33.67 -16.15
CA ALA A 291 -4.25 -33.53 -17.58
C ALA A 291 -2.97 -33.19 -18.36
N ASN A 292 -2.06 -32.42 -17.77
CA ASN A 292 -0.72 -32.16 -18.33
C ASN A 292 0.16 -33.43 -18.43
N GLN A 293 -0.19 -34.52 -17.75
CA GLN A 293 0.59 -35.77 -17.77
C GLN A 293 0.14 -36.80 -18.83
N VAL A 294 -0.91 -36.49 -19.57
CA VAL A 294 -1.57 -37.41 -20.53
C VAL A 294 -1.61 -36.81 -21.93
N ASP A 295 -1.82 -37.68 -22.91
CA ASP A 295 -1.88 -37.26 -24.31
C ASP A 295 -3.18 -36.50 -24.62
N ILE A 296 -3.08 -35.44 -25.44
CA ILE A 296 -4.19 -34.55 -25.79
C ILE A 296 -5.07 -35.16 -26.88
N GLU A 297 -4.54 -36.09 -27.68
CA GLU A 297 -5.27 -36.67 -28.81
C GLU A 297 -6.63 -37.26 -28.37
N GLY A 298 -7.71 -36.57 -28.74
CA GLY A 298 -9.09 -36.95 -28.42
C GLY A 298 -9.67 -36.35 -27.14
N MET A 299 -8.98 -35.41 -26.49
CA MET A 299 -9.55 -34.60 -25.40
C MET A 299 -10.50 -33.53 -25.94
N ASP A 300 -11.48 -33.16 -25.11
CA ASP A 300 -12.39 -32.03 -25.36
C ASP A 300 -11.58 -30.72 -25.50
N GLU A 301 -11.95 -29.87 -26.46
CA GLU A 301 -11.28 -28.58 -26.71
C GLU A 301 -11.25 -27.70 -25.45
N ARG A 302 -12.28 -27.80 -24.59
CA ARG A 302 -12.34 -27.10 -23.31
C ARG A 302 -11.23 -27.52 -22.35
N ILE A 303 -10.83 -28.78 -22.36
CA ILE A 303 -9.72 -29.28 -21.52
C ILE A 303 -8.40 -28.72 -22.01
N SER A 304 -8.21 -28.69 -23.33
CA SER A 304 -7.02 -28.11 -23.93
C SER A 304 -6.90 -26.64 -23.56
N PHE A 305 -7.99 -25.87 -23.72
CA PHE A 305 -8.01 -24.47 -23.31
C PHE A 305 -7.75 -24.27 -21.80
N MET A 306 -8.34 -25.08 -20.92
CA MET A 306 -8.05 -24.98 -19.48
C MET A 306 -6.58 -25.31 -19.13
N ARG A 307 -5.91 -26.17 -19.92
CA ARG A 307 -4.46 -26.39 -19.76
C ARG A 307 -3.68 -25.15 -20.19
N ASP A 308 -4.08 -24.50 -21.28
CA ASP A 308 -3.46 -23.25 -21.71
C ASP A 308 -3.63 -22.15 -20.64
N VAL A 309 -4.78 -22.10 -19.96
CA VAL A 309 -5.01 -21.20 -18.82
C VAL A 309 -4.20 -21.61 -17.57
N LEU A 310 -3.92 -22.90 -17.36
CA LEU A 310 -2.99 -23.34 -16.31
C LEU A 310 -1.57 -22.84 -16.59
N GLU A 311 -1.07 -22.98 -17.82
CA GLU A 311 0.24 -22.47 -18.23
C GLU A 311 0.32 -20.95 -18.15
N LEU A 312 -0.76 -20.24 -18.56
CA LEU A 312 -0.91 -18.80 -18.32
C LEU A 312 -0.75 -18.48 -16.84
N THR A 313 -1.46 -19.22 -15.98
CA THR A 313 -1.42 -19.01 -14.53
C THR A 313 -0.01 -19.20 -13.97
N TYR A 314 0.72 -20.24 -14.40
CA TYR A 314 2.12 -20.44 -14.01
C TYR A 314 3.03 -19.31 -14.47
N THR A 315 2.89 -18.90 -15.74
CA THR A 315 3.67 -17.78 -16.29
C THR A 315 3.44 -16.50 -15.50
N LEU A 316 2.19 -16.21 -15.14
CA LEU A 316 1.85 -15.04 -14.31
C LEU A 316 2.46 -15.13 -12.91
N VAL A 317 2.50 -16.32 -12.28
CA VAL A 317 3.15 -16.50 -10.97
C VAL A 317 4.67 -16.28 -11.06
N GLU A 318 5.32 -16.83 -12.08
CA GLU A 318 6.77 -16.71 -12.28
C GLU A 318 7.22 -15.25 -12.49
N HIS A 319 6.36 -14.40 -13.02
CA HIS A 319 6.62 -12.96 -13.24
C HIS A 319 5.93 -12.06 -12.20
N ASN A 320 5.49 -12.62 -11.06
CA ASN A 320 4.79 -11.90 -10.01
C ASN A 320 3.58 -11.07 -10.52
N SER A 321 2.98 -11.48 -11.63
CA SER A 321 1.94 -10.76 -12.38
C SER A 321 0.53 -11.17 -11.94
N ILE A 322 0.38 -11.49 -10.66
CA ILE A 322 -0.88 -11.80 -10.00
C ILE A 322 -1.02 -10.90 -8.77
N MET A 323 -2.23 -10.38 -8.56
CA MET A 323 -2.57 -9.53 -7.43
C MET A 323 -3.74 -10.11 -6.61
N PRO A 324 -3.76 -9.86 -5.29
CA PRO A 324 -4.89 -10.20 -4.45
C PRO A 324 -6.01 -9.14 -4.54
N GLU A 325 -7.25 -9.60 -4.50
CA GLU A 325 -8.46 -8.76 -4.45
C GLU A 325 -9.35 -9.24 -3.30
N VAL A 326 -9.80 -8.33 -2.43
CA VAL A 326 -10.79 -8.67 -1.40
C VAL A 326 -12.15 -8.75 -2.08
N PHE A 327 -12.76 -9.92 -1.97
CA PHE A 327 -14.04 -10.20 -2.58
C PHE A 327 -15.07 -10.64 -1.54
N ARG A 328 -16.27 -10.08 -1.64
CA ARG A 328 -17.41 -10.36 -0.77
C ARG A 328 -18.48 -11.13 -1.54
N THR A 329 -18.92 -12.23 -0.92
CA THR A 329 -20.11 -12.98 -1.33
C THR A 329 -21.30 -12.63 -0.43
N GLU A 330 -22.45 -13.26 -0.66
CA GLU A 330 -23.60 -13.17 0.25
C GLU A 330 -23.29 -13.64 1.67
N LYS A 331 -22.36 -14.61 1.84
CA LYS A 331 -22.12 -15.29 3.13
C LYS A 331 -20.70 -15.15 3.67
N SER A 332 -19.74 -14.68 2.88
CA SER A 332 -18.34 -14.66 3.27
C SER A 332 -17.52 -13.55 2.62
N TYR A 333 -16.35 -13.31 3.19
CA TYR A 333 -15.22 -12.66 2.55
C TYR A 333 -14.17 -13.68 2.13
N GLN A 334 -13.48 -13.43 1.03
CA GLN A 334 -12.33 -14.20 0.59
C GLN A 334 -11.36 -13.32 -0.20
N ILE A 335 -10.16 -13.84 -0.46
CA ILE A 335 -9.25 -13.24 -1.43
C ILE A 335 -9.38 -14.01 -2.74
N ARG A 336 -9.50 -13.26 -3.82
CA ARG A 336 -9.33 -13.76 -5.19
C ARG A 336 -7.96 -13.34 -5.66
N TRP A 337 -7.23 -14.27 -6.28
CA TRP A 337 -6.01 -13.96 -6.99
C TRP A 337 -6.35 -13.77 -8.46
N ILE A 338 -6.04 -12.61 -9.02
CA ILE A 338 -6.36 -12.27 -10.42
C ILE A 338 -5.10 -11.75 -11.11
N PRO A 339 -5.04 -11.73 -12.45
CA PRO A 339 -3.94 -11.09 -13.15
C PRO A 339 -3.76 -9.64 -12.69
N SER A 340 -2.51 -9.17 -12.65
CA SER A 340 -2.17 -7.79 -12.27
C SER A 340 -2.62 -6.78 -13.32
N PHE A 341 -3.91 -6.48 -13.36
CA PHE A 341 -4.52 -5.56 -14.33
C PHE A 341 -4.08 -4.10 -14.18
N TYR A 342 -3.28 -3.79 -13.16
CA TYR A 342 -2.54 -2.54 -13.11
C TYR A 342 -1.33 -2.50 -14.08
N ASN A 343 -1.02 -3.58 -14.80
CA ASN A 343 0.01 -3.57 -15.84
C ASN A 343 -0.62 -3.85 -17.21
N SER A 344 -0.41 -2.95 -18.18
CA SER A 344 -0.94 -3.08 -19.53
C SER A 344 -0.35 -4.25 -20.31
N GLY A 345 0.90 -4.63 -20.02
CA GLY A 345 1.54 -5.82 -20.59
C GLY A 345 0.84 -7.11 -20.13
N VAL A 346 0.48 -7.20 -18.85
CA VAL A 346 -0.30 -8.32 -18.30
C VAL A 346 -1.69 -8.39 -18.93
N ILE A 347 -2.40 -7.25 -19.06
CA ILE A 347 -3.69 -7.19 -19.75
C ILE A 347 -3.56 -7.73 -21.18
N SER A 348 -2.62 -7.16 -21.96
CA SER A 348 -2.39 -7.55 -23.37
C SER A 348 -2.00 -9.02 -23.51
N TYR A 349 -1.24 -9.55 -22.55
CA TYR A 349 -0.88 -10.96 -22.51
C TYR A 349 -2.12 -11.85 -22.29
N CYS A 350 -2.98 -11.50 -21.35
CA CYS A 350 -4.23 -12.23 -21.09
C CYS A 350 -5.24 -12.11 -22.25
N GLU A 351 -5.29 -10.98 -22.96
CA GLU A 351 -6.20 -10.76 -24.10
C GLU A 351 -6.06 -11.82 -25.19
N SER A 352 -4.84 -12.36 -25.39
CA SER A 352 -4.60 -13.45 -26.34
C SER A 352 -5.41 -14.72 -26.03
N TYR A 353 -5.81 -14.94 -24.77
CA TYR A 353 -6.61 -16.09 -24.34
C TYR A 353 -8.11 -15.81 -24.39
N TYR A 354 -8.54 -14.55 -24.44
CA TYR A 354 -9.97 -14.21 -24.39
C TYR A 354 -10.71 -14.63 -25.66
N GLY A 355 -10.05 -14.50 -26.83
CA GLY A 355 -10.63 -14.87 -28.12
C GLY A 355 -10.73 -16.37 -28.35
N ASP A 356 -9.85 -17.15 -27.72
CA ASP A 356 -9.82 -18.62 -27.83
C ASP A 356 -10.68 -19.31 -26.76
N CYS A 357 -11.26 -18.53 -25.83
CA CYS A 357 -12.07 -19.06 -24.73
C CYS A 357 -13.44 -19.56 -25.23
N PRO A 358 -13.82 -20.82 -24.95
CA PRO A 358 -15.16 -21.31 -25.30
C PRO A 358 -16.27 -20.55 -24.56
N ASP A 359 -17.32 -20.13 -25.28
CA ASP A 359 -18.41 -19.28 -24.76
C ASP A 359 -19.13 -19.83 -23.51
N ASP A 360 -19.12 -21.15 -23.30
CA ASP A 360 -19.86 -21.83 -22.24
C ASP A 360 -18.97 -22.53 -21.20
N LEU A 361 -17.65 -22.32 -21.24
CA LEU A 361 -16.72 -23.03 -20.35
C LEU A 361 -16.97 -22.68 -18.88
N VAL A 362 -17.11 -21.39 -18.58
CA VAL A 362 -17.46 -20.87 -17.26
C VAL A 362 -18.78 -20.10 -17.33
N THR A 363 -19.70 -20.49 -16.45
CA THR A 363 -20.99 -19.84 -16.29
C THR A 363 -21.14 -19.30 -14.86
N PHE A 364 -21.95 -18.25 -14.70
CA PHE A 364 -22.39 -17.78 -13.39
C PHE A 364 -23.89 -17.94 -13.28
N ASN A 365 -24.35 -18.75 -12.31
CA ASN A 365 -25.76 -19.14 -12.20
C ASN A 365 -26.34 -19.60 -13.56
N ASP A 366 -25.61 -20.50 -14.23
CA ASP A 366 -25.94 -21.07 -15.55
C ASP A 366 -25.99 -20.07 -16.72
N LYS A 367 -25.51 -18.84 -16.53
CA LYS A 367 -25.34 -17.87 -17.62
C LYS A 367 -23.89 -17.80 -18.09
N PRO A 368 -23.62 -17.88 -19.40
CA PRO A 368 -22.26 -17.73 -19.93
C PRO A 368 -21.69 -16.35 -19.61
N LEU A 369 -20.39 -16.29 -19.39
CA LEU A 369 -19.64 -15.07 -19.13
C LEU A 369 -18.85 -14.64 -20.37
N SER A 370 -18.41 -13.37 -20.42
CA SER A 370 -17.45 -12.92 -21.45
C SER A 370 -16.14 -13.70 -21.36
N GLY A 371 -15.43 -13.91 -22.47
CA GLY A 371 -14.15 -14.62 -22.49
C GLY A 371 -13.14 -14.06 -21.48
N GLU A 372 -13.10 -12.73 -21.33
CA GLU A 372 -12.32 -12.02 -20.31
C GLU A 372 -12.65 -12.47 -18.88
N ASN A 373 -13.94 -12.48 -18.52
CA ASN A 373 -14.40 -12.91 -17.20
C ASN A 373 -14.15 -14.40 -16.97
N GLN A 374 -14.34 -15.23 -18.00
CA GLN A 374 -14.08 -16.66 -17.94
C GLN A 374 -12.60 -16.94 -17.64
N VAL A 375 -11.68 -16.35 -18.41
CA VAL A 375 -10.23 -16.52 -18.19
C VAL A 375 -9.82 -16.01 -16.82
N THR A 376 -10.28 -14.82 -16.42
CA THR A 376 -9.96 -14.23 -15.10
C THR A 376 -10.44 -15.12 -13.95
N ILE A 377 -11.65 -15.66 -14.04
CA ILE A 377 -12.19 -16.58 -13.04
C ILE A 377 -11.40 -17.89 -13.03
N LEU A 378 -11.05 -18.45 -14.19
CA LEU A 378 -10.24 -19.67 -14.25
C LEU A 378 -8.87 -19.47 -13.61
N VAL A 379 -8.15 -18.39 -13.93
CA VAL A 379 -6.88 -18.04 -13.27
C VAL A 379 -7.08 -17.98 -11.76
N SER A 380 -8.14 -17.33 -11.30
CA SER A 380 -8.45 -17.21 -9.87
C SER A 380 -8.72 -18.54 -9.16
N LEU A 381 -9.49 -19.43 -9.80
CA LEU A 381 -9.77 -20.76 -9.27
C LEU A 381 -8.52 -21.65 -9.25
N ILE A 382 -7.73 -21.61 -10.33
CA ILE A 382 -6.48 -22.37 -10.43
C ILE A 382 -5.49 -21.89 -9.37
N MET A 383 -5.33 -20.58 -9.21
CA MET A 383 -4.46 -20.00 -8.18
C MET A 383 -4.88 -20.39 -6.77
N ASN A 384 -6.17 -20.30 -6.45
CA ASN A 384 -6.67 -20.75 -5.15
C ASN A 384 -6.40 -22.25 -4.92
N GLY A 385 -6.53 -23.07 -5.96
CA GLY A 385 -6.20 -24.48 -5.89
C GLY A 385 -4.71 -24.74 -5.68
N LEU A 386 -3.84 -24.03 -6.41
CA LEU A 386 -2.39 -24.10 -6.29
C LEU A 386 -1.92 -23.70 -4.89
N ILE A 387 -2.42 -22.58 -4.37
CA ILE A 387 -2.07 -22.07 -3.02
C ILE A 387 -2.46 -23.09 -1.95
N ARG A 388 -3.70 -23.60 -2.01
CA ARG A 388 -4.17 -24.61 -1.05
C ARG A 388 -3.34 -25.88 -1.12
N TYR A 389 -3.03 -26.36 -2.33
CA TYR A 389 -2.15 -27.51 -2.54
C TYR A 389 -0.77 -27.28 -1.93
N ALA A 390 -0.12 -26.15 -2.25
CA ALA A 390 1.22 -25.82 -1.78
C ALA A 390 1.28 -25.70 -0.25
N ILE A 391 0.31 -25.01 0.37
CA ILE A 391 0.21 -24.86 1.83
C ILE A 391 0.00 -26.21 2.50
N ARG A 392 -0.95 -27.03 2.02
CA ARG A 392 -1.24 -28.37 2.57
C ARG A 392 -0.01 -29.28 2.46
N LYS A 393 0.59 -29.35 1.28
CA LYS A 393 1.72 -30.23 0.98
C LYS A 393 2.95 -29.89 1.81
N ASN A 394 3.21 -28.59 2.02
CA ASN A 394 4.36 -28.13 2.80
C ASN A 394 4.04 -27.96 4.29
N GLY A 395 2.80 -28.25 4.72
CA GLY A 395 2.39 -28.19 6.13
C GLY A 395 2.44 -26.79 6.74
N VAL A 396 2.30 -25.74 5.92
CA VAL A 396 2.39 -24.34 6.36
C VAL A 396 1.16 -24.00 7.22
N GLN A 397 1.40 -23.60 8.48
CA GLN A 397 0.34 -23.24 9.43
C GLN A 397 0.17 -21.72 9.61
N GLY A 398 1.09 -20.93 9.05
CA GLY A 398 1.12 -19.48 9.17
C GLY A 398 2.44 -18.91 8.67
N PHE A 399 2.49 -17.59 8.49
CA PHE A 399 3.70 -16.83 8.22
C PHE A 399 4.04 -15.94 9.43
N GLU A 400 5.33 -15.62 9.59
CA GLU A 400 5.79 -14.83 10.73
C GLU A 400 5.10 -13.46 10.78
N ASN A 401 4.58 -13.06 11.95
CA ASN A 401 3.91 -11.78 12.18
C ASN A 401 2.61 -11.52 11.39
N ILE A 402 2.04 -12.53 10.72
CA ILE A 402 0.75 -12.41 10.03
C ILE A 402 -0.41 -12.81 10.95
N PRO A 403 -1.45 -11.98 11.11
CA PRO A 403 -2.66 -12.38 11.84
C PRO A 403 -3.30 -13.63 11.23
N ALA A 404 -3.76 -14.57 12.06
CA ALA A 404 -4.37 -15.81 11.60
C ALA A 404 -5.55 -15.59 10.63
N THR A 405 -6.29 -14.48 10.79
CA THR A 405 -7.38 -14.09 9.88
C THR A 405 -6.88 -13.70 8.49
N ALA A 406 -5.78 -12.96 8.40
CA ALA A 406 -5.14 -12.63 7.13
C ALA A 406 -4.56 -13.88 6.46
N PHE A 407 -3.83 -14.72 7.22
CA PHE A 407 -3.29 -15.98 6.69
C PHE A 407 -4.37 -16.84 6.05
N LYS A 408 -5.50 -17.04 6.74
CA LYS A 408 -6.65 -17.79 6.21
C LYS A 408 -7.17 -17.24 4.89
N LEU A 409 -7.30 -15.92 4.76
CA LEU A 409 -7.75 -15.30 3.51
C LEU A 409 -6.77 -15.56 2.37
N PHE A 410 -5.47 -15.32 2.60
CA PHE A 410 -4.44 -15.51 1.58
C PHE A 410 -4.16 -16.98 1.25
N SER A 411 -4.49 -17.91 2.17
CA SER A 411 -4.46 -19.36 1.91
C SER A 411 -5.71 -19.88 1.17
N GLY A 412 -6.59 -18.97 0.73
CA GLY A 412 -7.81 -19.27 -0.01
C GLY A 412 -8.99 -19.74 0.86
N GLU A 413 -8.95 -19.60 2.18
CA GLU A 413 -10.13 -19.86 3.04
C GLU A 413 -11.15 -18.72 2.97
N LYS A 414 -12.42 -19.06 3.20
CA LYS A 414 -13.54 -18.10 3.27
C LYS A 414 -13.82 -17.73 4.73
N LEU A 415 -13.93 -16.44 5.03
CA LEU A 415 -14.33 -15.94 6.35
C LEU A 415 -15.83 -15.64 6.35
N SER A 416 -16.59 -16.31 7.22
CA SER A 416 -18.04 -16.10 7.34
C SER A 416 -18.41 -14.66 7.72
N LEU A 417 -19.48 -14.14 7.14
CA LEU A 417 -20.09 -12.85 7.48
C LEU A 417 -20.86 -12.88 8.81
N GLU A 418 -21.09 -14.07 9.37
CA GLU A 418 -21.85 -14.24 10.61
C GLU A 418 -21.22 -13.41 11.75
N ASN A 419 -22.03 -12.57 12.38
CA ASN A 419 -21.70 -11.73 13.55
C ASN A 419 -20.76 -10.53 13.31
N GLY A 420 -20.37 -10.22 12.08
CA GLY A 420 -19.57 -9.02 11.76
C GLY A 420 -18.18 -8.96 12.41
N VAL A 421 -17.73 -10.08 13.01
CA VAL A 421 -16.49 -10.19 13.79
C VAL A 421 -15.26 -9.79 12.97
N TYR A 422 -15.27 -10.08 11.66
CA TYR A 422 -14.14 -9.85 10.77
C TYR A 422 -14.16 -8.49 10.07
N LYS A 423 -15.15 -7.62 10.29
CA LYS A 423 -15.28 -6.36 9.54
C LYS A 423 -14.04 -5.46 9.67
N SER A 424 -13.44 -5.39 10.86
CA SER A 424 -12.21 -4.62 11.09
C SER A 424 -10.99 -5.28 10.42
N SER A 425 -10.85 -6.60 10.51
CA SER A 425 -9.78 -7.34 9.84
C SER A 425 -9.84 -7.18 8.33
N ILE A 426 -11.03 -7.32 7.73
CA ILE A 426 -11.24 -7.16 6.29
C ILE A 426 -10.94 -5.74 5.85
N ARG A 427 -11.39 -4.74 6.62
CA ARG A 427 -11.06 -3.34 6.33
C ARG A 427 -9.56 -3.08 6.35
N ASN A 428 -8.83 -3.70 7.29
CA ASN A 428 -7.37 -3.57 7.35
C ASN A 428 -6.68 -4.28 6.17
N VAL A 429 -7.13 -5.49 5.82
CA VAL A 429 -6.63 -6.25 4.65
C VAL A 429 -6.88 -5.46 3.36
N SER A 430 -8.12 -4.99 3.16
CA SER A 430 -8.53 -4.20 2.00
C SER A 430 -7.76 -2.89 1.91
N LYS A 431 -7.56 -2.18 3.03
CA LYS A 431 -6.67 -1.01 3.08
C LYS A 431 -5.26 -1.36 2.60
N GLN A 432 -4.70 -2.49 3.04
CA GLN A 432 -3.34 -2.87 2.68
C GLN A 432 -3.16 -3.28 1.22
N ILE A 433 -4.12 -3.99 0.65
CA ILE A 433 -4.02 -4.40 -0.77
C ILE A 433 -4.61 -3.37 -1.74
N SER A 434 -5.20 -2.29 -1.24
CA SER A 434 -5.79 -1.22 -2.07
C SER A 434 -4.78 -0.55 -3.01
N ALA A 435 -3.47 -0.68 -2.72
CA ALA A 435 -2.39 -0.23 -3.59
C ALA A 435 -2.41 -0.93 -4.96
N PHE A 436 -2.96 -2.15 -5.08
CA PHE A 436 -3.13 -2.81 -6.37
C PHE A 436 -4.32 -2.30 -7.17
N CYS A 437 -5.29 -1.67 -6.50
CA CYS A 437 -6.44 -1.04 -7.14
C CYS A 437 -6.17 0.42 -7.55
N LEU A 438 -4.89 0.84 -7.58
CA LEU A 438 -4.50 2.20 -8.00
C LEU A 438 -4.65 2.43 -9.50
N ASN A 439 -4.74 1.38 -10.33
CA ASN A 439 -5.05 1.54 -11.75
C ASN A 439 -6.55 1.45 -12.08
N GLU A 440 -7.38 1.08 -11.10
CA GLU A 440 -8.83 1.21 -11.19
C GLU A 440 -9.30 2.62 -10.84
N LEU A 441 -8.38 3.58 -10.74
CA LEU A 441 -8.74 4.98 -10.58
C LEU A 441 -9.59 5.39 -11.78
N GLU A 442 -10.87 5.68 -11.51
CA GLU A 442 -11.80 6.18 -12.52
C GLU A 442 -11.28 7.47 -13.18
N TYR A 443 -10.43 8.19 -12.45
CA TYR A 443 -9.78 9.43 -12.87
C TYR A 443 -8.28 9.18 -13.16
N SER A 444 -7.78 9.83 -14.21
CA SER A 444 -6.34 9.91 -14.47
C SER A 444 -5.77 11.15 -13.80
N TYR A 445 -4.51 11.07 -13.36
CA TYR A 445 -3.83 12.18 -12.69
C TYR A 445 -2.57 12.56 -13.45
N ALA A 446 -2.07 13.76 -13.19
CA ALA A 446 -0.81 14.23 -13.71
C ALA A 446 0.02 14.91 -12.63
N MET A 447 1.31 14.63 -12.63
CA MET A 447 2.31 15.27 -11.77
C MET A 447 3.12 16.26 -12.58
N PHE A 448 3.28 17.47 -12.09
CA PHE A 448 4.09 18.52 -12.68
C PHE A 448 5.25 18.82 -11.74
N VAL A 449 6.48 18.62 -12.21
CA VAL A 449 7.68 19.01 -11.48
C VAL A 449 8.01 20.46 -11.84
N ASP A 450 8.14 21.34 -10.86
CA ASP A 450 8.52 22.73 -11.08
C ASP A 450 10.04 22.97 -10.95
N ASP A 451 10.47 24.22 -11.14
CA ASP A 451 11.87 24.61 -11.09
C ASP A 451 12.55 24.40 -9.73
N ASP A 452 11.77 24.42 -8.66
CA ASP A 452 12.20 24.21 -7.28
C ASP A 452 12.19 22.72 -6.91
N LEU A 453 11.88 21.84 -7.88
CA LEU A 453 11.70 20.39 -7.71
C LEU A 453 10.47 20.02 -6.88
N ASP A 454 9.56 20.96 -6.67
CA ASP A 454 8.29 20.66 -6.04
C ASP A 454 7.35 19.98 -7.03
N ILE A 455 6.48 19.11 -6.52
CA ILE A 455 5.61 18.29 -7.35
C ILE A 455 4.15 18.71 -7.13
N GLU A 456 3.54 19.28 -8.16
CA GLU A 456 2.11 19.61 -8.17
C GLU A 456 1.31 18.44 -8.77
N ILE A 457 0.27 17.97 -8.09
CA ILE A 457 -0.62 16.93 -8.61
C ILE A 457 -1.91 17.57 -9.14
N LYS A 458 -2.30 17.23 -10.36
CA LYS A 458 -3.53 17.67 -11.02
C LYS A 458 -4.38 16.49 -11.45
N ILE A 459 -5.67 16.75 -11.63
CA ILE A 459 -6.61 15.77 -12.18
C ILE A 459 -6.70 16.00 -13.68
N LYS A 460 -6.58 14.93 -14.46
CA LYS A 460 -6.76 14.97 -15.91
C LYS A 460 -8.25 14.89 -16.23
N ASP A 461 -8.70 15.79 -17.10
CA ASP A 461 -10.07 15.88 -17.60
C ASP A 461 -10.03 15.98 -19.14
N ASP A 462 -11.16 15.78 -19.83
CA ASP A 462 -11.24 15.77 -21.29
C ASP A 462 -10.73 17.08 -21.94
N GLY A 463 -10.73 18.17 -21.19
CA GLY A 463 -10.28 19.50 -21.61
C GLY A 463 -8.90 19.95 -21.11
N GLY A 464 -8.17 19.11 -20.36
CA GLY A 464 -6.85 19.46 -19.82
C GLY A 464 -6.61 18.98 -18.38
N TYR A 465 -6.05 19.86 -17.55
CA TYR A 465 -5.71 19.56 -16.15
C TYR A 465 -6.41 20.53 -15.21
N LYS A 466 -7.10 20.00 -14.20
CA LYS A 466 -7.77 20.80 -13.17
C LYS A 466 -7.08 20.67 -11.81
N SER A 467 -7.19 21.75 -11.02
CA SER A 467 -6.70 21.78 -9.64
C SER A 467 -7.62 21.00 -8.72
N PHE A 468 -7.10 20.56 -7.57
CA PHE A 468 -7.87 19.91 -6.52
C PHE A 468 -8.94 20.78 -5.87
N ARG A 469 -8.84 22.11 -6.01
CA ARG A 469 -9.91 23.03 -5.58
C ARG A 469 -11.21 22.84 -6.34
N ASP A 470 -11.09 22.36 -7.57
CA ASP A 470 -12.20 22.09 -8.48
C ASP A 470 -12.55 20.58 -8.52
N ALA A 471 -11.97 19.80 -7.61
CA ALA A 471 -12.21 18.37 -7.51
C ALA A 471 -13.46 18.06 -6.69
N ASP A 472 -14.18 17.02 -7.11
CA ASP A 472 -15.19 16.40 -6.26
C ASP A 472 -14.55 15.50 -5.18
N LEU A 473 -15.37 15.05 -4.22
CA LEU A 473 -14.89 14.24 -3.10
C LEU A 473 -14.29 12.90 -3.55
N GLU A 474 -14.85 12.28 -4.59
CA GLU A 474 -14.41 10.98 -5.08
C GLU A 474 -13.03 11.07 -5.74
N GLN A 475 -12.81 12.11 -6.53
CA GLN A 475 -11.52 12.45 -7.09
C GLN A 475 -10.48 12.65 -6.00
N LEU A 476 -10.82 13.38 -4.93
CA LEU A 476 -9.89 13.60 -3.83
C LEU A 476 -9.58 12.31 -3.08
N GLU A 477 -10.59 11.49 -2.74
CA GLU A 477 -10.38 10.18 -2.11
C GLU A 477 -9.40 9.30 -2.91
N ASN A 478 -9.50 9.36 -4.24
CA ASN A 478 -8.61 8.66 -5.16
C ASN A 478 -7.20 9.29 -5.28
N VAL A 479 -7.00 10.57 -4.96
CA VAL A 479 -5.66 11.18 -4.87
C VAL A 479 -4.90 10.68 -3.63
N ARG A 480 -5.59 10.36 -2.52
CA ARG A 480 -4.91 9.84 -1.31
C ARG A 480 -4.02 8.66 -1.62
N LYS A 481 -4.57 7.77 -2.42
CA LYS A 481 -3.95 6.57 -2.97
C LYS A 481 -2.58 6.88 -3.62
N ILE A 482 -2.45 8.02 -4.29
CA ILE A 482 -1.18 8.53 -4.83
C ILE A 482 -0.29 9.13 -3.72
N TYR A 483 -0.85 9.91 -2.80
CA TYR A 483 -0.10 10.49 -1.68
C TYR A 483 0.47 9.46 -0.70
N ASP A 484 -0.19 8.31 -0.55
CA ASP A 484 0.28 7.20 0.27
C ASP A 484 1.64 6.69 -0.26
N LEU A 485 1.91 6.78 -1.58
CA LEU A 485 3.23 6.48 -2.18
C LEU A 485 4.33 7.38 -1.60
N PHE A 486 4.12 8.69 -1.58
CA PHE A 486 5.13 9.66 -1.09
C PHE A 486 5.38 9.48 0.41
N THR A 487 4.31 9.25 1.17
CA THR A 487 4.39 9.07 2.62
C THR A 487 5.25 7.86 2.98
N TYR A 488 5.13 6.76 2.23
CA TYR A 488 5.93 5.56 2.45
C TYR A 488 7.42 5.79 2.26
N TYR A 489 7.79 6.51 1.21
CA TYR A 489 9.17 6.87 0.94
C TYR A 489 9.68 8.02 1.81
N ASN A 490 8.92 8.42 2.84
CA ASN A 490 9.25 9.51 3.75
C ASN A 490 9.52 10.83 3.03
N ILE A 491 8.85 11.05 1.90
CA ILE A 491 8.86 12.33 1.20
C ILE A 491 7.86 13.22 1.91
N GLU A 492 8.34 14.35 2.43
CA GLU A 492 7.52 15.26 3.22
C GLU A 492 6.42 15.85 2.35
N ASN A 493 5.17 15.62 2.74
CA ASN A 493 4.01 16.14 2.05
C ASN A 493 3.40 17.26 2.88
N THR A 494 3.77 18.49 2.55
CA THR A 494 3.43 19.70 3.31
C THR A 494 2.06 20.25 2.95
N ILE A 495 1.62 20.10 1.68
CA ILE A 495 0.39 20.71 1.17
C ILE A 495 -0.27 19.74 0.19
N TYR A 496 -1.57 19.47 0.40
CA TYR A 496 -2.42 18.60 -0.43
C TYR A 496 -2.65 19.09 -1.88
N GLU A 497 -1.78 19.96 -2.41
CA GLU A 497 -1.73 20.45 -3.79
C GLU A 497 -0.30 20.44 -4.33
N LYS A 498 0.70 20.65 -3.47
CA LYS A 498 2.12 20.75 -3.81
C LYS A 498 2.95 19.96 -2.79
N ILE A 499 3.66 18.94 -3.27
CA ILE A 499 4.62 18.20 -2.48
C ILE A 499 5.92 18.99 -2.52
N THR A 500 6.22 19.69 -1.43
CA THR A 500 7.51 20.37 -1.32
C THR A 500 8.60 19.34 -1.14
N THR A 501 9.56 19.29 -2.05
CA THR A 501 10.66 18.32 -1.93
C THR A 501 11.98 19.03 -1.72
N ASN A 502 12.75 18.56 -0.74
CA ASN A 502 14.18 18.86 -0.71
C ASN A 502 14.92 17.89 -1.64
N ASN A 503 16.19 18.16 -1.93
CA ASN A 503 17.02 17.34 -2.82
C ASN A 503 16.99 15.83 -2.48
N LYS A 504 16.98 15.49 -1.19
CA LYS A 504 16.90 14.08 -0.75
C LYS A 504 15.53 13.49 -1.06
N GLY A 505 14.46 14.23 -0.80
CA GLY A 505 13.09 13.84 -1.14
C GLY A 505 12.92 13.66 -2.64
N PHE A 506 13.47 14.56 -3.45
CA PHE A 506 13.41 14.45 -4.90
C PHE A 506 14.21 13.28 -5.48
N LEU A 507 15.40 12.99 -4.95
CA LEU A 507 16.13 11.76 -5.30
C LEU A 507 15.30 10.51 -5.00
N THR A 508 14.69 10.49 -3.83
CA THR A 508 13.84 9.38 -3.41
C THR A 508 12.62 9.25 -4.34
N PHE A 509 12.03 10.36 -4.78
CA PHE A 509 10.97 10.39 -5.77
C PHE A 509 11.41 9.79 -7.11
N ILE A 510 12.54 10.23 -7.66
CA ILE A 510 13.10 9.70 -8.92
C ILE A 510 13.35 8.20 -8.81
N GLU A 511 14.04 7.77 -7.76
CA GLU A 511 14.52 6.39 -7.63
C GLU A 511 13.40 5.40 -7.27
N ASN A 512 12.32 5.84 -6.61
CA ASN A 512 11.35 4.91 -6.04
C ASN A 512 9.89 5.19 -6.42
N VAL A 513 9.50 6.45 -6.61
CA VAL A 513 8.10 6.80 -6.90
C VAL A 513 7.85 6.88 -8.39
N MET A 514 8.79 7.47 -9.14
CA MET A 514 8.65 7.72 -10.57
C MET A 514 8.39 6.44 -11.38
N GLU A 515 9.06 5.34 -11.01
CA GLU A 515 8.86 4.03 -11.64
C GLU A 515 7.47 3.43 -11.36
N LEU A 516 6.81 3.85 -10.28
CA LEU A 516 5.47 3.36 -9.92
C LEU A 516 4.35 4.12 -10.63
N LEU A 517 4.60 5.34 -11.12
CA LEU A 517 3.58 6.21 -11.72
C LEU A 517 2.78 5.57 -12.87
N PRO A 518 3.38 4.80 -13.79
CA PRO A 518 2.64 4.10 -14.84
C PRO A 518 1.63 3.08 -14.32
N TYR A 519 1.89 2.50 -13.15
CA TYR A 519 1.06 1.46 -12.51
C TYR A 519 -0.05 2.04 -11.62
N VAL A 520 -0.12 3.37 -11.49
CA VAL A 520 -1.12 4.09 -10.70
C VAL A 520 -1.88 5.14 -11.53
N ASN A 521 -1.82 5.03 -12.86
CA ASN A 521 -2.50 5.88 -13.84
C ASN A 521 -2.16 7.38 -13.65
N VAL A 522 -0.89 7.66 -13.34
CA VAL A 522 -0.34 9.01 -13.18
C VAL A 522 0.60 9.33 -14.34
N GLU A 523 0.29 10.40 -15.05
CA GLU A 523 1.16 10.98 -16.08
C GLU A 523 2.21 11.90 -15.43
N LEU A 524 3.49 11.75 -15.77
CA LEU A 524 4.54 12.64 -15.29
C LEU A 524 4.91 13.68 -16.33
N HIS A 525 4.73 14.95 -15.99
CA HIS A 525 5.23 16.13 -16.70
C HIS A 525 6.46 16.66 -15.98
N ASN A 526 7.62 16.19 -16.41
CA ASN A 526 8.91 16.66 -15.90
C ASN A 526 9.58 17.54 -16.98
N PRO A 527 9.84 18.83 -16.71
CA PRO A 527 10.54 19.68 -17.66
C PRO A 527 12.04 19.31 -17.78
N PHE A 528 12.58 18.52 -16.84
CA PHE A 528 13.98 18.16 -16.81
C PHE A 528 14.26 16.80 -17.43
N ASN A 529 15.38 16.70 -18.11
CA ASN A 529 15.96 15.42 -18.49
C ASN A 529 16.76 14.85 -17.32
N ILE A 530 16.28 13.75 -16.73
CA ILE A 530 16.95 13.08 -15.61
C ILE A 530 18.02 12.13 -16.15
N ILE A 531 19.27 12.34 -15.75
CA ILE A 531 20.42 11.60 -16.25
C ILE A 531 21.22 11.00 -15.10
N HIS A 532 21.27 9.67 -14.99
CA HIS A 532 22.22 9.00 -14.11
C HIS A 532 23.64 9.20 -14.63
N SER A 533 24.44 9.94 -13.86
CA SER A 533 25.73 10.43 -14.30
C SER A 533 26.84 9.91 -13.40
N LYS A 534 27.97 9.57 -14.01
CA LYS A 534 29.19 9.29 -13.27
C LYS A 534 29.94 10.60 -13.06
N LEU A 535 30.27 10.90 -11.82
CA LEU A 535 31.05 12.07 -11.43
C LEU A 535 32.55 11.75 -11.57
N GLU A 536 33.27 12.54 -12.37
CA GLU A 536 34.71 12.33 -12.57
C GLU A 536 35.49 13.64 -12.48
N LEU A 537 36.62 13.60 -11.77
CA LEU A 537 37.56 14.73 -11.72
C LEU A 537 38.52 14.63 -12.91
N VAL A 538 38.53 15.65 -13.76
CA VAL A 538 39.34 15.68 -14.97
C VAL A 538 40.27 16.89 -14.92
N LEU A 539 41.55 16.64 -15.23
CA LEU A 539 42.52 17.71 -15.42
C LEU A 539 42.40 18.25 -16.85
N ASP A 540 41.92 19.48 -16.98
CA ASP A 540 41.94 20.20 -18.25
C ASP A 540 43.22 21.04 -18.33
N ILE A 541 44.04 20.77 -19.33
CA ILE A 541 45.33 21.45 -19.52
C ILE A 541 45.16 22.65 -20.48
N GLY A 542 44.01 22.79 -21.13
CA GLY A 542 43.71 23.93 -22.02
C GLY A 542 44.69 24.09 -23.20
N LEU A 543 45.48 23.05 -23.51
CA LEU A 543 46.46 23.05 -24.59
C LEU A 543 45.95 22.17 -25.73
N ASP A 544 45.89 22.74 -26.94
CA ASP A 544 45.74 21.95 -28.15
C ASP A 544 46.94 21.00 -28.31
N LYS A 545 46.73 19.86 -28.98
CA LYS A 545 47.75 18.82 -29.19
C LYS A 545 49.07 19.36 -29.75
N ASP A 546 49.01 20.45 -30.52
CA ASP A 546 50.16 21.06 -31.19
C ASP A 546 50.96 22.01 -30.29
N ASP A 547 50.41 22.42 -29.13
CA ASP A 547 51.02 23.37 -28.19
C ASP A 547 51.47 22.72 -26.86
N PHE A 548 51.52 21.39 -26.81
CA PHE A 548 51.92 20.63 -25.62
C PHE A 548 53.42 20.80 -25.31
N ARG A 549 53.77 21.84 -24.54
CA ARG A 549 55.11 22.06 -23.99
C ARG A 549 55.08 21.96 -22.46
N LEU A 550 55.95 21.12 -21.90
CA LEU A 550 56.05 20.84 -20.46
C LEU A 550 56.21 22.11 -19.59
N ASP A 551 56.85 23.15 -20.11
CA ASP A 551 57.08 24.42 -19.43
C ASP A 551 55.81 25.28 -19.32
N ARG A 552 54.82 25.09 -20.19
CA ARG A 552 53.53 25.79 -20.17
C ARG A 552 52.44 25.09 -19.39
N ILE A 553 52.61 23.81 -19.07
CA ILE A 553 51.62 23.01 -18.33
C ILE A 553 51.34 23.61 -16.94
N LYS A 554 52.35 24.22 -16.31
CA LYS A 554 52.22 24.79 -14.95
C LYS A 554 51.28 26.00 -14.88
N ASP A 555 51.07 26.70 -15.99
CA ASP A 555 50.29 27.94 -16.00
C ASP A 555 48.86 27.74 -16.54
N HIS A 556 48.52 26.52 -16.99
CA HIS A 556 47.25 26.23 -17.69
C HIS A 556 46.46 25.04 -17.14
N TYR A 557 46.83 24.46 -16.00
CA TYR A 557 46.03 23.39 -15.41
C TYR A 557 44.79 23.97 -14.71
N SER A 558 43.61 23.55 -15.16
CA SER A 558 42.34 23.75 -14.48
C SER A 558 41.74 22.39 -14.23
N TRP A 559 41.55 22.06 -12.97
CA TRP A 559 40.70 20.91 -12.64
C TRP A 559 39.25 21.26 -12.96
N LYS A 560 38.54 20.31 -13.56
CA LYS A 560 37.12 20.41 -13.92
C LYS A 560 36.40 19.14 -13.50
N ILE A 561 35.13 19.27 -13.20
CA ILE A 561 34.25 18.14 -12.93
C ILE A 561 33.57 17.74 -14.23
N ARG A 562 33.69 16.47 -14.60
CA ARG A 562 32.96 15.90 -15.73
C ARG A 562 31.68 15.22 -15.24
N LEU A 563 30.57 15.60 -15.84
CA LEU A 563 29.25 15.00 -15.70
C LEU A 563 28.83 14.47 -17.08
N GLN A 564 29.05 13.17 -17.31
CA GLN A 564 28.97 12.58 -18.66
C GLN A 564 29.80 13.34 -19.70
N ASP A 565 29.16 14.11 -20.57
CA ASP A 565 29.71 14.91 -21.66
C ASP A 565 29.88 16.40 -21.31
N LYS A 566 29.34 16.84 -20.17
CA LYS A 566 29.49 18.21 -19.66
C LYS A 566 30.73 18.35 -18.78
N MET A 567 31.45 19.46 -18.95
CA MET A 567 32.64 19.82 -18.16
C MET A 567 32.34 21.10 -17.39
N LEU A 568 32.34 21.03 -16.06
CA LEU A 568 32.06 22.13 -15.16
C LEU A 568 33.35 22.62 -14.48
N PRO A 569 33.60 23.94 -14.45
CA PRO A 569 34.58 24.53 -13.53
C PRO A 569 34.22 24.20 -12.07
N PHE A 570 35.25 24.11 -11.21
CA PHE A 570 35.05 23.80 -9.79
C PHE A 570 34.18 24.84 -9.08
N GLU A 571 34.38 26.12 -9.38
CA GLU A 571 33.62 27.21 -8.78
C GLU A 571 32.13 27.07 -9.09
N ARG A 572 31.82 26.76 -10.36
CA ARG A 572 30.44 26.53 -10.79
C ARG A 572 29.85 25.28 -10.15
N PHE A 573 30.64 24.21 -10.03
CA PHE A 573 30.21 22.99 -9.35
C PHE A 573 29.88 23.26 -7.87
N ASP A 574 30.72 24.00 -7.15
CA ASP A 574 30.49 24.34 -5.74
C ASP A 574 29.20 25.17 -5.59
N GLU A 575 29.02 26.21 -6.42
CA GLU A 575 27.81 27.05 -6.44
C GLU A 575 26.50 26.26 -6.61
N ILE A 576 26.49 25.25 -7.50
CA ILE A 576 25.27 24.48 -7.81
C ILE A 576 25.09 23.25 -6.90
N THR A 577 26.06 22.97 -6.03
CA THR A 577 26.06 21.78 -5.15
C THR A 577 26.07 22.12 -3.66
N ASP A 578 25.89 23.40 -3.32
CA ASP A 578 26.06 23.89 -1.95
C ASP A 578 25.22 23.11 -0.91
N ASP A 579 24.03 22.63 -1.31
CA ASP A 579 23.08 21.89 -0.46
C ASP A 579 22.60 20.54 -1.03
N MET A 580 23.23 19.99 -2.06
CA MET A 580 22.66 18.86 -2.82
C MET A 580 23.28 17.51 -2.43
N ASN A 581 22.45 16.53 -2.06
CA ASN A 581 22.88 15.16 -1.74
C ASN A 581 23.02 14.26 -2.98
N GLY A 582 23.74 14.71 -4.02
CA GLY A 582 23.92 13.94 -5.26
C GLY A 582 22.93 14.26 -6.39
N LEU A 583 22.23 15.40 -6.31
CA LEU A 583 21.56 16.01 -7.46
C LEU A 583 22.38 17.20 -7.95
N ILE A 584 22.51 17.34 -9.26
CA ILE A 584 23.20 18.48 -9.86
C ILE A 584 22.33 18.98 -11.01
N LYS A 585 21.73 20.17 -10.84
CA LYS A 585 20.92 20.82 -11.89
C LYS A 585 21.85 21.62 -12.81
N VAL A 586 21.89 21.27 -14.08
CA VAL A 586 22.69 21.95 -15.12
C VAL A 586 21.80 22.20 -16.33
N ASP A 587 21.37 23.45 -16.51
CA ASP A 587 20.40 23.86 -17.52
C ASP A 587 19.07 23.09 -17.34
N ASP A 588 18.57 22.44 -18.40
CA ASP A 588 17.35 21.63 -18.38
C ASP A 588 17.62 20.15 -18.00
N GLU A 589 18.80 19.85 -17.44
CA GLU A 589 19.19 18.50 -17.04
C GLU A 589 19.37 18.40 -15.52
N ILE A 590 18.91 17.27 -14.97
CA ILE A 590 19.16 16.89 -13.58
C ILE A 590 20.06 15.66 -13.60
N HIS A 591 21.31 15.84 -13.17
CA HIS A 591 22.26 14.74 -13.05
C HIS A 591 22.14 14.10 -11.67
N VAL A 592 21.75 12.83 -11.62
CA VAL A 592 21.75 12.00 -10.42
C VAL A 592 23.11 11.31 -10.31
N VAL A 593 23.85 11.55 -9.23
CA VAL A 593 25.20 11.02 -9.02
C VAL A 593 25.30 10.23 -7.73
N ASP A 594 26.21 9.24 -7.69
CA ASP A 594 26.48 8.45 -6.49
C ASP A 594 26.91 9.33 -5.31
N GLY A 595 26.18 9.23 -4.20
CA GLY A 595 26.38 10.07 -3.02
C GLY A 595 27.74 9.85 -2.33
N TYR A 596 28.36 8.67 -2.47
CA TYR A 596 29.71 8.45 -1.95
C TYR A 596 30.76 9.22 -2.76
N SER A 597 30.68 9.12 -4.09
CA SER A 597 31.55 9.80 -5.03
C SER A 597 31.41 11.32 -4.91
N PHE A 598 30.18 11.81 -4.79
CA PHE A 598 29.89 13.23 -4.58
C PHE A 598 30.53 13.77 -3.30
N ARG A 599 30.36 13.09 -2.16
CA ARG A 599 30.95 13.48 -0.87
C ARG A 599 32.47 13.35 -0.78
N HIS A 600 33.10 12.57 -1.66
CA HIS A 600 34.57 12.50 -1.73
C HIS A 600 35.18 13.63 -2.56
N LEU A 601 34.40 14.18 -3.48
CA LEU A 601 34.83 15.27 -4.36
C LEU A 601 34.58 16.65 -3.76
N LYS A 602 33.50 16.81 -2.97
CA LYS A 602 33.28 17.96 -2.08
C LYS A 602 34.12 17.82 -0.81
#